data_AF-A0A1H8BKK8-F1
#
_entry.id   AF-A0A1H8BKK8-F1
#
_cell.length_a   1.000
_cell.length_b   1.000
_cell.length_c   1.000
_cell.angle_alpha   90.00
_cell.angle_beta   90.00
_cell.angle_gamma   90.00
#
_symmetry.space_group_name_H-M   'P 1'
#
loop_
_entity.id
_entity.type
_entity.pdbx_description
1 polymer ?
#
loop_
_entity_poly.entity_id
_entity_poly.type
_entity_poly.pdbx_seq_one_letter_code
_entity_poly.pdbx_strand_id
1 'polypeptide(L)' 'MTKDVRDLVKALRKQGFEVTPSRNNHLIVRRDGRRIATLASTPSDHRGQLNILAVLRRAGFVWKH' A
#
# COMPACT_ATOMS: atom_id res chain seq x y z
N MET A 1 -4.14 10.08 -7.37
CA MET A 1 -4.73 9.06 -6.47
C MET A 1 -6.12 8.72 -6.94
N THR A 2 -6.35 7.50 -7.39
CA THR A 2 -7.69 6.97 -7.64
C THR A 2 -8.42 6.65 -6.33
N LYS A 3 -9.74 6.46 -6.40
CA LYS A 3 -10.57 6.12 -5.23
C LYS A 3 -10.09 4.84 -4.54
N ASP A 4 -9.75 3.82 -5.32
CA ASP A 4 -9.24 2.53 -4.83
C ASP A 4 -7.96 2.66 -4.00
N VAL A 5 -6.97 3.44 -4.49
CA VAL A 5 -5.72 3.67 -3.75
C VAL A 5 -6.02 4.40 -2.44
N ARG A 6 -6.94 5.37 -2.45
CA ARG A 6 -7.31 6.09 -1.23
C ARG A 6 -7.96 5.16 -0.19
N ASP A 7 -8.83 4.26 -0.63
CA ASP A 7 -9.46 3.29 0.27
C ASP A 7 -8.46 2.24 0.78
N LEU A 8 -7.50 1.84 -0.06
CA LEU A 8 -6.37 0.97 0.33
C LEU A 8 -5.53 1.62 1.44
N VAL A 9 -5.13 2.88 1.25
CA VAL A 9 -4.37 3.63 2.25
C VAL A 9 -5.13 3.75 3.57
N LYS A 10 -6.44 4.00 3.52
CA LYS A 10 -7.28 4.05 4.73
C LYS A 10 -7.31 2.70 5.46
N ALA A 11 -7.48 1.60 4.74
CA ALA A 11 -7.48 0.26 5.36
C ALA A 11 -6.11 -0.09 5.95
N LEU A 12 -5.02 0.24 5.25
CA LEU A 12 -3.65 0.07 5.74
C LEU A 12 -3.45 0.83 7.06
N ARG A 13 -3.79 2.12 7.09
CA ARG A 13 -3.71 2.93 8.31
C ARG A 13 -4.57 2.38 9.44
N LYS A 14 -5.80 1.92 9.15
CA LYS A 14 -6.69 1.30 10.14
C LYS A 14 -6.09 0.02 10.75
N GLN A 15 -5.28 -0.71 9.99
CA GLN A 15 -4.61 -1.93 10.43
C GLN A 15 -3.23 -1.67 11.07
N GLY A 16 -2.88 -0.41 11.33
CA GLY A 16 -1.60 -0.05 11.98
C GLY A 16 -0.41 0.05 11.02
N PHE A 17 -0.65 0.12 9.71
CA PHE A 17 0.41 0.40 8.74
C PHE A 17 0.57 1.90 8.53
N GLU A 18 1.81 2.36 8.54
CA GLU A 18 2.15 3.74 8.23
C GLU A 18 2.30 3.92 6.72
N VAL A 19 1.52 4.81 6.14
CA VAL A 19 1.60 5.13 4.71
C VAL A 19 2.03 6.57 4.51
N THR A 20 3.18 6.75 3.86
CA THR A 20 3.80 8.05 3.59
C THR A 20 3.95 8.30 2.09
N PRO A 21 3.58 9.49 1.58
CA PRO A 21 3.84 9.84 0.19
C PRO A 21 5.33 10.11 -0.06
N SER A 22 5.81 9.69 -1.22
CA SER A 22 7.14 9.99 -1.74
C SER A 22 7.06 10.98 -2.91
N ARG A 23 8.19 11.61 -3.26
CA ARG A 23 8.29 12.68 -4.28
C ARG A 23 7.76 12.28 -5.67
N ASN A 24 7.74 10.99 -6.01
CA ASN A 24 7.45 10.49 -7.35
C ASN A 24 6.08 9.80 -7.51
N ASN A 25 5.04 10.30 -6.85
CA ASN A 25 3.70 9.69 -6.91
C ASN A 25 3.70 8.22 -6.44
N HIS A 26 4.59 7.88 -5.51
CA HIS A 26 4.67 6.58 -4.84
C HIS A 26 4.29 6.73 -3.37
N LEU A 27 3.73 5.69 -2.77
CA LEU A 27 3.38 5.63 -1.35
C LEU A 27 4.20 4.53 -0.70
N ILE A 28 4.94 4.88 0.34
CA ILE A 28 5.76 3.93 1.10
C ILE A 28 4.93 3.44 2.28
N VAL A 29 4.76 2.12 2.35
CA VAL A 29 4.09 1.44 3.47
C VAL A 29 5.16 0.92 4.43
N ARG A 30 5.05 1.32 5.70
CA ARG A 30 5.87 0.85 6.81
C ARG A 30 5.00 0.17 7.87
N ARG A 31 5.61 -0.75 8.62
CA ARG A 31 5.03 -1.38 9.81
C ARG A 31 6.18 -1.61 10.79
N ASP A 32 5.99 -1.25 12.07
CA ASP A 32 7.03 -1.41 13.09
C ASP A 32 8.37 -0.75 12.71
N GLY A 33 8.32 0.45 12.11
CA GLY A 33 9.51 1.17 11.64
C GLY A 33 10.19 0.55 10.41
N ARG A 34 9.76 -0.63 9.94
CA ARG A 34 10.32 -1.29 8.76
C ARG A 34 9.51 -0.99 7.51
N ARG A 35 10.20 -0.65 6.41
CA ARG A 35 9.58 -0.54 5.08
C ARG A 35 9.15 -1.92 4.59
N ILE A 36 7.85 -2.07 4.40
CA ILE A 36 7.22 -3.31 3.91
C ILE A 36 7.13 -3.27 2.38
N ALA A 37 6.58 -2.18 1.83
CA ALA A 37 6.33 -2.07 0.40
C ALA A 37 6.28 -0.62 -0.10
N THR A 38 6.27 -0.46 -1.42
CA THR A 38 6.08 0.83 -2.08
C THR A 38 5.02 0.69 -3.16
N LEU A 39 3.89 1.35 -2.94
CA LEU A 39 2.73 1.45 -3.82
C LEU A 39 2.94 2.54 -4.86
N ALA A 40 2.60 2.27 -6.11
CA ALA A 40 2.38 3.33 -7.08
C ALA A 40 1.02 3.99 -6.79
N SER A 41 0.96 5.31 -6.87
CA SER A 41 -0.29 6.08 -6.69
C SER A 41 -1.14 6.16 -7.98
N THR A 42 -0.66 5.50 -9.04
CA THR A 42 -1.26 5.40 -10.38
C THR A 42 -1.64 3.94 -10.70
N PRO A 43 -2.83 3.70 -11.28
CA PRO A 43 -3.35 2.35 -11.54
C PRO A 43 -2.73 1.62 -12.75
N SER A 44 -1.90 2.27 -13.56
CA SER A 44 -1.40 1.69 -14.81
C SER A 44 -0.42 0.50 -14.65
N ASP A 45 0.04 0.22 -13.43
CA ASP A 45 0.95 -0.89 -13.15
C ASP A 45 0.24 -2.01 -12.36
N HIS A 46 -0.62 -2.76 -13.05
CA HIS A 46 -1.38 -3.90 -12.48
C HIS A 46 -0.45 -4.95 -11.86
N ARG A 47 0.68 -5.24 -12.51
CA ARG A 47 1.66 -6.23 -12.01
C ARG A 47 2.34 -5.75 -10.73
N GLY A 48 2.71 -4.47 -10.66
CA GLY A 48 3.24 -3.87 -9.44
C GLY A 48 2.25 -3.99 -8.27
N GLN A 49 0.97 -3.65 -8.50
CA GLN A 49 -0.05 -3.70 -7.46
C GLN A 49 -0.26 -5.11 -6.89
N LEU A 50 -0.32 -6.14 -7.73
CA LEU A 50 -0.49 -7.53 -7.28
C LEU A 50 0.70 -8.01 -6.43
N ASN A 51 1.93 -7.69 -6.84
CA ASN A 51 3.13 -8.02 -6.06
C ASN A 51 3.10 -7.33 -4.70
N ILE A 52 2.72 -6.05 -4.66
CA ILE A 52 2.66 -5.29 -3.41
C ILE A 52 1.55 -5.81 -2.51
N LEU A 53 0.37 -6.12 -3.04
CA LEU A 53 -0.71 -6.74 -2.29
C LEU A 53 -0.27 -8.08 -1.70
N ALA A 54 0.49 -8.89 -2.44
CA ALA A 54 1.04 -10.14 -1.92
C ALA A 54 2.03 -9.89 -0.75
N VAL A 55 2.91 -8.91 -0.86
CA VAL A 55 3.84 -8.51 0.23
C VAL A 55 3.07 -7.99 1.43
N LEU A 56 2.05 -7.16 1.22
CA LEU A 56 1.20 -6.64 2.28
C LEU A 56 0.45 -7.77 2.99
N ARG A 57 -0.12 -8.72 2.24
CA ARG A 57 -0.78 -9.91 2.82
C ARG A 57 0.17 -10.74 3.67
N ARG A 58 1.41 -10.94 3.23
CA ARG A 58 2.47 -11.58 4.04
C ARG A 58 2.80 -10.81 5.30
N ALA A 59 2.74 -9.48 5.25
CA ALA A 59 2.91 -8.61 6.40
C ALA A 59 1.66 -8.51 7.28
N GLY A 60 0.63 -9.35 7.06
CA GLY A 60 -0.59 -9.40 7.86
C GLY A 60 -1.67 -8.39 7.45
N PHE A 61 -1.59 -7.81 6.26
CA PHE A 61 -2.64 -6.93 5.72
C PHE A 61 -3.79 -7.77 5.16
N VAL A 62 -5.00 -7.50 5.63
CA VAL A 62 -6.23 -8.10 5.10
C VAL A 62 -6.95 -7.05 4.27
N TRP A 63 -6.89 -7.20 2.94
CA TRP A 63 -7.75 -6.45 2.02
C TRP A 63 -9.08 -7.19 1.90
N LYS A 64 -10.20 -6.46 1.96
CA LYS A 64 -11.57 -7.00 1.87
C LYS A 64 -11.65 -8.05 0.75
N HIS A 65 -12.23 -9.21 1.08
CA HIS A 65 -12.51 -10.26 0.09
C HIS A 65 -13.57 -9.78 -0.90
#